data_AF-A0A943Y4K9-F1
#
_entry.id   AF-A0A943Y4K9-F1
#
_cell.length_a   1.000
_cell.length_b   1.000
_cell.length_c   1.000
_cell.angle_alpha   90.00
_cell.angle_beta   90.00
_cell.angle_gamma   90.00
#
_symmetry.space_group_name_H-M   'P 1'
#
loop_
_entity.id
_entity.type
_entity.pdbx_description
1 polymer ?
#
loop_
_entity_poly.entity_id
_entity_poly.type
_entity_poly.pdbx_seq_one_letter_code
_entity_poly.pdbx_strand_id
1 'polypeptide(L)'
;MKKSGFIATLAAGMILLAGCGSTQKEIDAAALAKSLVSDITYDDQLEQINDEDISYSIDVPKGVDAIMYMGSGSTAEEVAVFTAPDEETARTTEENVQSFLDDQSDSFEKYIPEETKRISNAVLEKKGKYVVLCVCGDSDKAKEIIEKAFK
;
A
#
# COMPACT_ATOMS: atom_id res chain seq x y z
N MET A 1 -0.10 70.73 17.54
CA MET A 1 -1.56 70.74 17.25
C MET A 1 -1.93 69.31 16.86
N LYS A 2 -2.54 68.52 17.77
CA LYS A 2 -3.95 68.03 17.69
C LYS A 2 -4.25 67.36 16.33
N LYS A 3 -4.60 66.08 16.17
CA LYS A 3 -5.48 65.17 16.96
C LYS A 3 -5.43 63.74 16.37
N SER A 4 -5.74 62.74 17.23
CA SER A 4 -6.50 61.47 16.99
C SER A 4 -6.07 60.55 15.83
N GLY A 5 -5.77 59.25 15.97
CA GLY A 5 -6.26 58.20 16.87
C GLY A 5 -7.28 57.33 16.14
N PHE A 6 -6.94 56.08 15.77
CA PHE A 6 -7.84 54.92 15.65
C PHE A 6 -7.03 53.62 15.67
N ILE A 7 -7.37 52.74 16.61
CA ILE A 7 -6.92 51.35 16.76
C ILE A 7 -7.80 50.47 15.87
N ALA A 8 -7.20 49.54 15.13
CA ALA A 8 -7.89 48.35 14.63
C ALA A 8 -6.90 47.17 14.65
N THR A 9 -6.87 46.47 15.77
CA THR A 9 -6.17 45.18 15.91
C THR A 9 -7.09 44.12 15.31
N LEU A 10 -6.75 43.60 14.13
CA LEU A 10 -7.40 42.40 13.59
C LEU A 10 -6.46 41.22 13.77
N ALA A 11 -6.66 40.48 14.87
CA ALA A 11 -6.15 39.13 15.02
C ALA A 11 -7.02 38.21 14.16
N ALA A 12 -6.47 37.66 13.09
CA ALA A 12 -7.07 36.56 12.34
C ALA A 12 -6.18 35.33 12.52
N GLY A 13 -6.78 34.29 13.12
CA GLY A 13 -6.10 33.21 13.80
C GLY A 13 -5.31 32.29 12.88
N MET A 14 -4.18 31.84 13.42
CA MET A 14 -3.57 30.58 13.04
C MET A 14 -4.59 29.47 13.30
N ILE A 15 -5.19 28.95 12.23
CA ILE A 15 -5.86 27.65 12.29
C ILE A 15 -4.72 26.64 12.35
N LEU A 16 -4.28 26.34 13.58
CA LEU A 16 -3.57 25.11 13.86
C LEU A 16 -4.56 23.98 13.58
N LEU A 17 -4.41 23.34 12.42
CA LEU A 17 -4.96 22.01 12.19
C LEU A 17 -4.26 21.09 13.18
N ALA A 18 -4.78 21.03 14.40
CA ALA A 18 -4.59 19.89 15.28
C ALA A 18 -5.38 18.73 14.68
N GLY A 19 -4.89 18.23 13.53
CA GLY A 19 -5.20 16.88 13.11
C GLY A 19 -4.77 15.98 14.26
N CYS A 20 -5.68 15.14 14.74
CA CYS A 20 -5.42 14.17 15.79
C CYS A 20 -4.40 13.17 15.25
N GLY A 21 -3.12 13.56 15.30
CA GLY A 21 -2.00 12.74 14.95
C GLY A 21 -1.86 11.69 16.03
N SER A 22 -2.59 10.58 15.90
CA SER A 22 -2.02 9.32 16.34
C SER A 22 -0.68 9.23 15.62
N THR A 23 0.44 9.30 16.34
CA THR A 23 1.74 8.97 15.79
C THR A 23 1.62 7.57 15.22
N GLN A 24 1.45 7.50 13.90
CA GLN A 24 1.31 6.23 13.21
C GLN A 24 2.61 5.46 13.43
N LYS A 25 2.50 4.21 13.89
CA LYS A 25 3.66 3.35 14.06
C LYS A 25 4.38 3.24 12.72
N GLU A 26 5.64 3.64 12.70
CA GLU A 26 6.51 3.33 11.57
C GLU A 26 6.93 1.87 11.65
N ILE A 27 6.78 1.17 10.54
CA ILE A 27 7.17 -0.23 10.39
C ILE A 27 8.31 -0.32 9.36
N ASP A 28 9.11 -1.37 9.48
CA ASP A 28 10.11 -1.72 8.47
C ASP A 28 9.41 -2.44 7.31
N ALA A 29 9.18 -1.71 6.21
CA ALA A 29 8.48 -2.21 5.03
C ALA A 29 9.22 -3.39 4.38
N ALA A 30 10.55 -3.35 4.36
CA ALA A 30 11.36 -4.42 3.80
C ALA A 30 11.29 -5.68 4.67
N ALA A 31 11.31 -5.53 6.00
CA ALA A 31 11.11 -6.66 6.91
C ALA A 31 9.70 -7.27 6.77
N LEU A 32 8.66 -6.45 6.64
CA LEU A 32 7.30 -6.93 6.41
C LEU A 32 7.19 -7.72 5.09
N ALA A 33 7.66 -7.15 3.98
CA ALA A 33 7.64 -7.82 2.69
C ALA A 33 8.40 -9.16 2.75
N LYS A 34 9.58 -9.16 3.39
CA LYS A 34 10.39 -10.37 3.57
C LYS A 34 9.66 -11.43 4.39
N SER A 35 9.00 -11.06 5.50
CA SER A 35 8.21 -12.00 6.30
C SER A 35 7.04 -12.59 5.52
N LEU A 36 6.33 -11.78 4.72
CA LEU A 36 5.26 -12.28 3.86
C LEU A 36 5.79 -13.30 2.84
N VAL A 37 6.96 -13.06 2.26
CA VAL A 37 7.59 -13.98 1.29
C VAL A 37 8.15 -15.24 1.97
N SER A 38 8.76 -15.13 3.16
CA SER A 38 9.45 -16.27 3.79
C SER A 38 8.55 -17.15 4.64
N ASP A 39 7.52 -16.58 5.24
CA ASP A 39 6.71 -17.27 6.25
C ASP A 39 5.44 -17.89 5.65
N ILE A 40 5.10 -17.57 4.40
CA ILE A 40 3.98 -18.15 3.65
C ILE A 40 4.53 -19.13 2.61
N THR A 41 3.79 -20.22 2.35
CA THR A 41 4.12 -21.16 1.27
C THR A 41 3.44 -20.71 -0.01
N TYR A 42 4.21 -20.63 -1.09
CA TYR A 42 3.77 -20.27 -2.43
C TYR A 42 3.97 -21.45 -3.39
N ASP A 43 3.14 -21.52 -4.43
CA ASP A 43 3.29 -22.51 -5.50
C ASP A 43 4.40 -22.13 -6.49
N ASP A 44 4.68 -20.83 -6.60
CA ASP A 44 5.77 -20.25 -7.38
C ASP A 44 6.91 -19.72 -6.48
N GLN A 45 8.09 -19.56 -7.07
CA GLN A 45 9.19 -18.85 -6.42
C GLN A 45 9.02 -17.35 -6.64
N LEU A 46 8.83 -16.60 -5.56
CA LEU A 46 8.76 -15.14 -5.64
C LEU A 46 10.15 -14.51 -5.65
N GLU A 47 10.39 -13.64 -6.62
CA GLU A 47 11.63 -12.86 -6.75
C GLU A 47 11.34 -11.36 -6.66
N GLN A 48 12.24 -10.62 -6.01
CA GLN A 48 12.10 -9.17 -5.92
C GLN A 48 12.36 -8.56 -7.29
N ILE A 49 11.43 -7.72 -7.75
CA ILE A 49 11.58 -6.96 -9.00
C ILE A 49 12.02 -5.52 -8.72
N ASN A 50 12.53 -4.84 -9.74
CA ASN A 50 12.99 -3.45 -9.62
C ASN A 50 11.82 -2.45 -9.84
N ASP A 51 12.03 -1.20 -9.45
CA ASP A 51 11.01 -0.14 -9.54
C ASP A 51 10.50 0.11 -10.97
N GLU A 52 11.35 -0.08 -11.99
CA GLU A 52 10.97 0.07 -13.39
C GLU A 52 9.92 -1.00 -13.77
N ASP A 53 10.17 -2.27 -13.40
CA ASP A 53 9.25 -3.38 -13.64
C ASP A 53 7.93 -3.21 -12.89
N ILE A 54 7.96 -2.66 -11.67
CA ILE A 54 6.74 -2.34 -10.91
C ILE A 54 5.93 -1.29 -11.66
N SER A 55 6.59 -0.23 -12.14
CA SER A 55 5.95 0.90 -12.82
C SER A 55 5.33 0.55 -14.18
N TYR A 56 5.75 -0.56 -14.81
CA TYR A 56 5.10 -1.07 -16.01
C TYR A 56 3.73 -1.72 -15.73
N SER A 57 3.48 -2.14 -14.49
CA SER A 57 2.28 -2.88 -14.11
C SER A 57 1.33 -2.04 -13.24
N ILE A 58 1.88 -1.23 -12.34
CA ILE A 58 1.14 -0.42 -11.37
C ILE A 58 1.55 1.04 -11.57
N ASP A 59 0.56 1.94 -11.70
CA ASP A 59 0.83 3.37 -11.63
C ASP A 59 1.22 3.75 -10.20
N VAL A 60 2.52 3.78 -9.90
CA VAL A 60 3.04 4.13 -8.57
C VAL A 60 3.08 5.65 -8.43
N PRO A 61 2.30 6.27 -7.51
CA PRO A 61 2.30 7.71 -7.35
C PRO A 61 3.68 8.27 -6.97
N LYS A 62 3.95 9.50 -7.39
CA LYS A 62 5.23 10.15 -7.10
C LYS A 62 5.49 10.21 -5.59
N GLY A 63 6.69 9.77 -5.19
CA GLY A 63 7.14 9.81 -3.79
C GLY A 63 6.69 8.62 -2.96
N VAL A 64 6.09 7.61 -3.59
CA VAL A 64 5.81 6.31 -2.97
C VAL A 64 7.02 5.40 -3.18
N ASP A 65 7.55 4.87 -2.09
CA ASP A 65 8.53 3.78 -2.14
C ASP A 65 7.80 2.44 -2.28
N ALA A 66 8.30 1.54 -3.12
CA ALA A 66 7.68 0.24 -3.38
C ALA A 66 8.68 -0.90 -3.19
N ILE A 67 8.22 -2.00 -2.60
CA ILE A 67 8.94 -3.27 -2.53
C ILE A 67 7.98 -4.33 -3.03
N MET A 68 8.30 -4.98 -4.16
CA MET A 68 7.44 -5.99 -4.76
C MET A 68 8.22 -7.27 -5.08
N TYR A 69 7.61 -8.40 -4.76
CA TYR A 69 8.03 -9.73 -5.13
C TYR A 69 6.96 -10.37 -6.01
N MET A 70 7.36 -10.95 -7.13
CA MET A 70 6.45 -11.54 -8.11
C MET A 70 6.93 -12.94 -8.47
N GLY A 71 5.98 -13.85 -8.77
CA GLY A 71 6.27 -15.16 -9.34
C GLY A 71 6.69 -15.08 -10.82
N SER A 72 6.79 -16.24 -11.45
CA SER A 72 7.11 -16.39 -12.87
C SER A 72 6.01 -15.92 -13.84
N GLY A 73 4.81 -15.59 -13.31
CA GLY A 73 3.59 -15.34 -14.07
C GLY A 73 2.78 -16.61 -14.36
N SER A 74 3.23 -17.78 -13.89
CA SER A 74 2.45 -19.03 -13.96
C SER A 74 1.30 -19.07 -12.95
N THR A 75 1.47 -18.38 -11.82
CA THR A 75 0.44 -18.12 -10.81
C THR A 75 0.29 -16.61 -10.62
N ALA A 76 -0.77 -16.20 -9.95
CA ALA A 76 -1.04 -14.82 -9.54
C ALA A 76 -0.29 -14.41 -8.26
N GLU A 77 0.67 -15.23 -7.78
CA GLU A 77 1.28 -15.02 -6.47
C GLU A 77 2.26 -13.85 -6.46
N GLU A 78 2.05 -12.94 -5.52
CA GLU A 78 2.85 -11.72 -5.37
C GLU A 78 2.70 -11.11 -3.98
N VAL A 79 3.72 -10.34 -3.59
CA VAL A 79 3.76 -9.56 -2.35
C VAL A 79 4.22 -8.16 -2.69
N ALA A 80 3.49 -7.13 -2.23
CA ALA A 80 3.95 -5.76 -2.34
C ALA A 80 3.74 -4.97 -1.05
N VAL A 81 4.69 -4.09 -0.73
CA VAL A 81 4.56 -3.10 0.35
C VAL A 81 4.91 -1.74 -0.22
N PHE A 82 3.97 -0.80 -0.12
CA PHE A 82 4.14 0.58 -0.54
C PHE A 82 4.17 1.50 0.68
N THR A 83 5.09 2.47 0.67
CA THR A 83 5.18 3.51 1.69
C THR A 83 4.97 4.87 1.03
N ALA A 84 3.82 5.49 1.29
CA ALA A 84 3.44 6.77 0.74
C ALA A 84 3.92 7.94 1.62
N PRO A 85 4.00 9.17 1.09
CA PRO A 85 4.33 10.36 1.88
C PRO A 85 3.23 10.74 2.88
N ASP A 86 1.98 10.37 2.59
CA ASP A 86 0.80 10.67 3.40
C ASP A 86 -0.33 9.66 3.12
N GLU A 87 -1.39 9.72 3.93
CA GLU A 87 -2.53 8.80 3.83
C GLU A 87 -3.37 9.00 2.56
N GLU A 88 -3.36 10.20 1.98
CA GLU A 88 -4.09 10.51 0.75
C GLU A 88 -3.41 9.84 -0.44
N THR A 89 -2.09 9.96 -0.53
CA THR A 89 -1.29 9.28 -1.54
C THR A 89 -1.37 7.76 -1.36
N ALA A 90 -1.36 7.27 -0.11
CA ALA A 90 -1.58 5.84 0.16
C ALA A 90 -2.95 5.34 -0.34
N ARG A 91 -4.01 6.15 -0.21
CA ARG A 91 -5.33 5.79 -0.77
C ARG A 91 -5.28 5.69 -2.29
N THR A 92 -4.65 6.66 -2.96
CA THR A 92 -4.45 6.58 -4.42
C THR A 92 -3.63 5.36 -4.81
N THR A 93 -2.59 5.01 -4.05
CA THR A 93 -1.80 3.79 -4.26
C THR A 93 -2.67 2.53 -4.10
N GLU A 94 -3.51 2.45 -3.07
CA GLU A 94 -4.43 1.33 -2.86
C GLU A 94 -5.41 1.17 -4.04
N GLU A 95 -5.98 2.27 -4.55
CA GLU A 95 -6.85 2.27 -5.73
C GLU A 95 -6.12 1.76 -6.98
N ASN A 96 -4.88 2.17 -7.20
CA ASN A 96 -4.06 1.71 -8.33
C ASN A 96 -3.68 0.23 -8.21
N VAL A 97 -3.38 -0.25 -6.99
CA VAL A 97 -3.12 -1.67 -6.74
C VAL A 97 -4.39 -2.51 -6.95
N GLN A 98 -5.56 -2.02 -6.54
CA GLN A 98 -6.81 -2.70 -6.80
C GLN A 98 -7.10 -2.80 -8.31
N SER A 99 -6.87 -1.73 -9.08
CA SER A 99 -7.03 -1.77 -10.54
C SER A 99 -6.10 -2.81 -11.18
N PHE A 100 -4.87 -2.94 -10.67
CA PHE A 100 -3.93 -3.96 -11.13
C PHE A 100 -4.42 -5.38 -10.83
N LEU A 101 -4.99 -5.63 -9.64
CA LEU A 101 -5.61 -6.93 -9.32
C LEU A 101 -6.82 -7.23 -10.21
N ASP A 102 -7.62 -6.23 -10.53
CA ASP A 102 -8.78 -6.38 -11.42
C ASP A 102 -8.32 -6.77 -12.84
N ASP A 103 -7.33 -6.06 -13.40
CA ASP A 103 -6.73 -6.38 -14.70
C ASP A 103 -6.08 -7.78 -14.71
N GLN A 104 -5.38 -8.14 -13.63
CA GLN A 104 -4.77 -9.46 -13.48
C GLN A 104 -5.84 -10.56 -13.42
N SER A 105 -6.93 -10.34 -12.67
CA SER A 105 -8.07 -11.24 -12.57
C SER A 105 -8.72 -11.48 -13.93
N ASP A 106 -8.97 -10.42 -14.71
CA ASP A 106 -9.52 -10.50 -16.07
C ASP A 106 -8.60 -11.27 -17.04
N SER A 107 -7.28 -11.15 -16.84
CA SER A 107 -6.29 -11.88 -17.64
C SER A 107 -6.32 -13.38 -17.36
N PHE A 108 -6.49 -13.78 -16.09
CA PHE A 108 -6.54 -15.18 -15.67
C PHE A 108 -7.91 -15.83 -15.87
N GLU A 109 -9.01 -15.08 -15.82
CA GLU A 109 -10.38 -15.62 -15.87
C GLU A 109 -10.59 -16.53 -17.08
N LYS A 110 -9.98 -16.18 -18.22
CA LYS A 110 -10.11 -16.94 -19.48
C LYS A 110 -9.34 -18.25 -19.51
N TYR A 111 -8.38 -18.44 -18.62
CA TYR A 111 -7.40 -19.54 -18.72
C TYR A 111 -7.26 -20.36 -17.44
N ILE A 112 -7.27 -19.73 -16.25
CA ILE A 112 -7.01 -20.38 -14.97
C ILE A 112 -7.94 -19.83 -13.87
N PRO A 113 -9.19 -20.34 -13.77
CA PRO A 113 -10.16 -19.87 -12.76
C PRO A 113 -9.69 -19.96 -11.31
N GLU A 114 -8.78 -20.89 -10.99
CA GLU A 114 -8.20 -21.01 -9.65
C GLU A 114 -7.33 -19.79 -9.30
N GLU A 115 -6.65 -19.17 -10.26
CA GLU A 115 -5.87 -17.94 -10.02
C GLU A 115 -6.78 -16.73 -9.84
N THR A 116 -7.88 -16.64 -10.59
CA THR A 116 -8.94 -15.65 -10.32
C THR A 116 -9.48 -15.77 -8.90
N LYS A 117 -9.69 -17.00 -8.41
CA LYS A 117 -10.10 -17.23 -7.02
C LYS A 117 -8.99 -16.83 -6.04
N ARG A 118 -7.72 -17.07 -6.34
CA ARG A 118 -6.57 -16.64 -5.52
C ARG A 118 -6.56 -15.11 -5.39
N ILE A 119 -6.66 -14.39 -6.51
CA ILE A 119 -6.73 -12.92 -6.56
C ILE A 119 -7.92 -12.39 -5.76
N SER A 120 -9.11 -13.00 -5.90
CA SER A 120 -10.29 -12.57 -5.14
C SER A 120 -10.15 -12.73 -3.61
N ASN A 121 -9.20 -13.57 -3.16
CA ASN A 121 -8.88 -13.77 -1.76
C ASN A 121 -7.61 -13.02 -1.32
N ALA A 122 -7.05 -12.18 -2.18
CA ALA A 122 -5.88 -11.38 -1.88
C ALA A 122 -6.09 -10.51 -0.64
N VAL A 123 -5.02 -10.29 0.11
CA VAL A 123 -5.01 -9.35 1.22
C VAL A 123 -4.46 -8.03 0.72
N LEU A 124 -5.35 -7.06 0.51
CA LEU A 124 -5.00 -5.66 0.20
C LEU A 124 -5.43 -4.79 1.39
N GLU A 125 -4.46 -4.21 2.09
CA GLU A 125 -4.68 -3.48 3.34
C GLU A 125 -3.96 -2.14 3.33
N LYS A 126 -4.71 -1.03 3.44
CA LYS A 126 -4.15 0.27 3.78
C LYS A 126 -4.11 0.51 5.28
N LYS A 127 -2.92 0.76 5.82
CA LYS A 127 -2.71 1.14 7.23
C LYS A 127 -1.96 2.47 7.27
N GLY A 128 -2.70 3.55 7.46
CA GLY A 128 -2.24 4.94 7.34
C GLY A 128 -1.48 5.20 6.05
N LYS A 129 -0.18 5.53 6.10
CA LYS A 129 0.68 5.75 4.91
C LYS A 129 1.15 4.48 4.18
N TYR A 130 0.82 3.29 4.65
CA TYR A 130 1.27 2.02 4.05
C TYR A 130 0.12 1.34 3.29
N VAL A 131 0.44 0.74 2.15
CA VAL A 131 -0.44 -0.20 1.42
C VAL A 131 0.29 -1.53 1.31
N VAL A 132 -0.37 -2.62 1.70
CA VAL A 132 0.22 -3.96 1.68
C VAL A 132 -0.66 -4.88 0.84
N LEU A 133 -0.04 -5.56 -0.13
CA LEU A 133 -0.64 -6.59 -0.96
C LEU A 133 0.01 -7.94 -0.66
N CYS A 134 -0.80 -8.98 -0.54
CA CYS A 134 -0.34 -10.37 -0.58
C CYS A 134 -1.38 -11.24 -1.30
N VAL A 135 -1.02 -11.76 -2.47
CA VAL A 135 -1.78 -12.78 -3.20
C VAL A 135 -1.10 -14.13 -2.93
N CYS A 136 -1.76 -15.00 -2.17
CA CYS A 136 -1.18 -16.27 -1.73
C CYS A 136 -2.26 -17.33 -1.48
N GLY A 137 -1.83 -18.57 -1.23
CA GLY A 137 -2.73 -19.67 -0.85
C GLY A 137 -3.25 -19.62 0.60
N ASP A 138 -2.66 -18.81 1.48
CA ASP A 138 -2.99 -18.71 2.91
C ASP A 138 -3.18 -17.25 3.35
N SER A 139 -4.32 -16.67 2.96
CA SER A 139 -4.64 -15.26 3.21
C SER A 139 -4.87 -14.95 4.69
N ASP A 140 -5.25 -15.93 5.51
CA ASP A 140 -5.38 -15.76 6.96
C ASP A 140 -4.00 -15.58 7.62
N LYS A 141 -3.00 -16.37 7.20
CA LYS A 141 -1.62 -16.18 7.65
C LYS A 141 -1.03 -14.84 7.18
N ALA A 142 -1.31 -14.43 5.95
CA ALA A 142 -0.92 -13.12 5.46
C ALA A 142 -1.50 -11.98 6.33
N LYS A 143 -2.79 -12.04 6.67
CA LYS A 143 -3.42 -11.09 7.59
C LYS A 143 -2.75 -11.09 8.96
N GLU A 144 -2.43 -12.26 9.54
CA GLU A 144 -1.75 -12.36 10.83
C GLU A 144 -0.39 -11.65 10.82
N ILE A 145 0.43 -11.90 9.79
CA ILE A 145 1.75 -11.28 9.62
C ILE A 145 1.62 -9.76 9.51
N ILE A 146 0.69 -9.28 8.67
CA ILE A 146 0.43 -7.85 8.49
C ILE A 146 -0.01 -7.24 9.82
N GLU A 147 -1.03 -7.78 10.49
CA GLU A 147 -1.49 -7.27 11.77
C GLU A 147 -0.37 -7.18 12.80
N LYS A 148 0.49 -8.21 12.89
CA LYS A 148 1.60 -8.26 13.84
C LYS A 148 2.62 -7.15 13.58
N ALA A 149 2.86 -6.77 12.33
CA ALA A 149 3.76 -5.67 12.01
C ALA A 149 3.25 -4.32 12.56
N PHE A 150 1.94 -4.11 12.55
CA PHE A 150 1.30 -2.86 12.98
C PHE A 150 0.82 -2.84 14.45
N LYS A 151 0.87 -3.96 15.16
CA LYS A 151 0.55 -4.08 16.60
C LYS A 151 1.58 -3.43 17.53
#